data_AF-A0A0D3ILX6-F1
#
_entry.id   AF-A0A0D3ILX6-F1
#
_cell.length_a   1.000
_cell.length_b   1.000
_cell.length_c   1.000
_cell.angle_alpha   90.00
_cell.angle_beta   90.00
_cell.angle_gamma   90.00
#
_symmetry.space_group_name_H-M   'P 1'
#
loop_
_entity.id
_entity.type
_entity.pdbx_description
1 polymer ?
#
loop_
_entity_poly.entity_id
_entity_poly.type
_entity_poly.pdbx_seq_one_letter_code
_entity_poly.pdbx_strand_id
1 'polypeptide(L)'
;AQNVSYIALSRLGWPVGLSAVAYLCFSGQAPLVNGLLSWWPLQVFGKLTFAAYIVHPVVMYGVNYSTTAPIEFSDIWFAKSFTSFLAWASLLALLLWLLAEKPAANLLALALGRLGLKG
;
A
#
# COMPACT_ATOMS: atom_id res chain seq x y z
N ALA A 1 8.51 -3.37 34.74
CA ALA A 1 9.73 -3.22 33.91
C ALA A 1 9.75 -4.10 32.63
N GLN A 2 8.79 -5.00 32.42
CA GLN A 2 8.92 -6.09 31.43
C GLN A 2 8.63 -5.72 29.96
N ASN A 3 8.15 -4.51 29.64
CA ASN A 3 7.68 -4.19 28.28
C ASN A 3 8.42 -3.03 27.58
N VAL A 4 9.40 -2.41 28.22
CA VAL A 4 10.11 -1.24 27.64
C VAL A 4 10.93 -1.66 26.42
N SER A 5 11.57 -2.83 26.48
CA SER A 5 12.28 -3.42 25.34
C SER A 5 11.34 -3.74 24.18
N TYR A 6 10.18 -4.33 24.46
CA TYR A 6 9.19 -4.65 23.43
C TYR A 6 8.69 -3.41 22.69
N ILE A 7 8.37 -2.34 23.42
CA ILE A 7 7.88 -1.09 22.82
C ILE A 7 8.97 -0.40 21.98
N ALA A 8 10.22 -0.41 22.47
CA ALA A 8 11.35 0.19 21.75
C ALA A 8 11.72 -0.59 20.48
N LEU A 9 11.76 -1.93 20.56
CA LEU A 9 12.19 -2.77 19.42
C LEU A 9 11.06 -2.98 18.40
N SER A 10 9.80 -3.01 18.80
CA SER A 10 8.68 -3.23 17.86
C SER A 10 8.60 -2.17 16.77
N ARG A 11 8.89 -0.90 17.11
CA ARG A 11 8.90 0.20 16.13
C ARG A 11 10.14 0.21 15.25
N LEU A 12 11.28 -0.30 15.74
CA LEU A 12 12.56 -0.34 15.02
C LEU A 12 12.75 -1.62 14.20
N GLY A 13 12.10 -2.72 14.57
CA GLY A 13 12.25 -4.01 13.88
C GLY A 13 11.87 -3.95 12.41
N TRP A 14 10.79 -3.23 12.10
CA TRP A 14 10.34 -3.03 10.72
C TRP A 14 11.33 -2.23 9.85
N PRO A 15 11.75 -1.00 10.21
CA PRO A 15 12.70 -0.24 9.39
C PRO A 15 14.09 -0.90 9.33
N VAL A 16 14.55 -1.54 10.41
CA VAL A 16 15.82 -2.29 10.39
C VAL A 16 15.74 -3.46 9.42
N GLY A 17 14.67 -4.26 9.47
CA GLY A 17 14.44 -5.35 8.52
C GLY A 17 14.39 -4.87 7.07
N LEU A 18 13.65 -3.79 6.78
CA LEU A 18 13.59 -3.17 5.46
C LEU A 18 14.97 -2.68 4.98
N SER A 19 15.76 -2.06 5.84
CA SER A 19 17.10 -1.58 5.50
C SER A 19 18.05 -2.72 5.13
N ALA A 20 17.95 -3.85 5.84
CA ALA A 20 18.72 -5.06 5.53
C ALA A 20 18.32 -5.64 4.17
N VAL A 21 17.02 -5.72 3.87
CA VAL A 21 16.52 -6.16 2.56
C VAL A 21 17.00 -5.23 1.44
N ALA A 22 16.92 -3.91 1.64
CA ALA A 22 17.42 -2.94 0.67
C ALA A 22 18.93 -3.11 0.43
N TYR A 23 19.72 -3.25 1.50
CA TYR A 23 21.16 -3.50 1.42
C TYR A 23 21.49 -4.78 0.63
N LEU A 24 20.74 -5.85 0.85
CA LEU A 24 20.91 -7.11 0.11
C LEU A 24 20.60 -6.94 -1.38
N CYS A 25 19.60 -6.13 -1.74
CA CYS A 25 19.31 -5.79 -3.13
C CYS A 25 20.43 -4.95 -3.76
N PHE A 26 20.98 -3.96 -3.05
CA PHE A 26 22.09 -3.14 -3.54
C PHE A 26 23.40 -3.92 -3.71
N SER A 27 23.68 -4.85 -2.79
CA SER A 27 24.88 -5.71 -2.84
C SER A 27 24.81 -6.76 -3.96
N GLY A 28 23.65 -6.96 -4.58
CA GLY A 28 23.45 -7.94 -5.67
C GLY A 28 23.57 -9.41 -5.24
N GLN A 29 23.74 -9.67 -3.94
CA GLN A 29 24.01 -11.01 -3.40
C GLN A 29 22.74 -11.82 -3.11
N ALA A 30 21.56 -11.25 -3.32
CA ALA A 30 20.28 -11.90 -3.07
C ALA A 30 19.44 -12.03 -4.37
N PRO A 31 19.82 -12.93 -5.30
CA PRO A 31 19.11 -13.12 -6.56
C PRO A 31 17.64 -13.56 -6.34
N LEU A 32 17.35 -14.27 -5.24
CA LEU A 32 15.99 -14.67 -4.88
C LEU A 32 15.12 -13.46 -4.49
N VAL A 33 15.66 -12.56 -3.66
CA VAL A 33 14.94 -11.35 -3.21
C VAL A 33 14.74 -10.41 -4.40
N ASN A 34 15.77 -10.20 -5.21
CA ASN A 34 15.68 -9.37 -6.40
C ASN A 34 14.68 -9.94 -7.41
N GLY A 35 14.66 -11.26 -7.62
CA GLY A 35 13.68 -11.93 -8.48
C GLY A 35 12.25 -11.73 -7.99
N LEU A 36 12.00 -11.92 -6.68
CA LEU A 36 10.68 -11.70 -6.08
C LEU A 36 10.23 -10.23 -6.18
N LEU A 37 11.13 -9.27 -5.90
CA LEU A 37 10.83 -7.85 -5.94
C LEU A 37 10.62 -7.32 -7.37
N SER A 38 11.35 -7.88 -8.33
CA SER A 38 11.19 -7.58 -9.75
C SER A 38 9.95 -8.24 -10.37
N TRP A 39 9.27 -9.12 -9.63
CA TRP A 39 8.17 -9.90 -10.17
C TRP A 39 7.00 -8.98 -10.56
N TRP A 40 6.45 -9.18 -11.76
CA TRP A 40 5.40 -8.34 -12.34
C TRP A 40 4.20 -8.11 -11.39
N PRO A 41 3.68 -9.13 -10.65
CA PRO A 41 2.61 -8.92 -9.69
C PRO A 41 2.99 -7.97 -8.56
N LEU A 42 4.24 -8.02 -8.08
CA LEU A 42 4.71 -7.15 -7.00
C LEU A 42 4.83 -5.69 -7.44
N GLN A 43 5.24 -5.47 -8.70
CA GLN A 43 5.26 -4.14 -9.29
C GLN A 43 3.84 -3.55 -9.41
N VAL A 44 2.86 -4.35 -9.82
CA VAL A 44 1.45 -3.93 -9.87
C VAL A 44 0.91 -3.69 -8.45
N PHE A 45 1.24 -4.56 -7.51
CA PHE A 45 0.83 -4.45 -6.11
C PHE A 45 1.36 -3.19 -5.44
N GLY A 46 2.58 -2.76 -5.77
CA GLY A 46 3.13 -1.49 -5.30
C GLY A 46 2.30 -0.28 -5.73
N LYS A 47 1.88 -0.23 -7.00
CA LYS A 47 0.99 0.83 -7.51
C LYS A 47 -0.37 0.81 -6.83
N LEU A 48 -0.94 -0.39 -6.66
CA LEU A 48 -2.24 -0.57 -6.00
C LEU A 48 -2.20 -0.14 -4.52
N THR A 49 -1.12 -0.47 -3.81
CA THR A 49 -0.94 -0.09 -2.40
C THR A 49 -0.85 1.42 -2.24
N PHE A 50 -0.21 2.11 -3.18
CA PHE A 50 -0.18 3.57 -3.20
C PHE A 50 -1.58 4.18 -3.42
N ALA A 51 -2.34 3.66 -4.39
CA ALA A 51 -3.73 4.08 -4.59
C ALA A 51 -4.61 3.82 -3.36
N ALA A 52 -4.45 2.65 -2.73
CA ALA A 52 -5.14 2.31 -1.49
C ALA A 52 -4.78 3.24 -0.33
N TYR A 53 -3.52 3.64 -0.21
CA TYR A 53 -3.08 4.58 0.81
C TYR A 53 -3.79 5.95 0.71
N ILE A 54 -3.96 6.46 -0.51
CA ILE A 54 -4.66 7.75 -0.73
C ILE A 54 -6.16 7.63 -0.45
N VAL A 55 -6.79 6.52 -0.83
CA VAL A 55 -8.23 6.31 -0.66
C VAL A 55 -8.60 5.97 0.79
N HIS A 56 -7.71 5.31 1.52
CA HIS A 56 -7.92 4.89 2.90
C HIS A 56 -8.44 6.02 3.83
N PRO A 57 -7.81 7.22 3.92
CA PRO A 57 -8.32 8.30 4.76
C PRO A 57 -9.72 8.77 4.33
N VAL A 58 -10.04 8.77 3.03
CA VAL A 58 -11.37 9.14 2.54
C VAL A 58 -12.44 8.19 3.09
N VAL A 59 -12.17 6.88 3.06
CA VAL A 59 -13.06 5.86 3.63
C VAL A 59 -13.18 6.02 5.15
N MET A 60 -12.07 6.25 5.84
CA MET A 60 -12.08 6.49 7.29
C MET A 60 -12.94 7.70 7.62
N TYR A 61 -12.75 8.84 6.96
CA TYR A 61 -13.55 10.03 7.19
C TYR A 61 -15.04 9.77 6.92
N GLY A 62 -15.39 9.12 5.81
CA GLY A 62 -16.79 8.81 5.48
C GLY A 62 -17.50 7.97 6.57
N VAL A 63 -16.81 6.97 7.11
CA VAL A 63 -17.36 6.12 8.18
C VAL A 63 -17.42 6.86 9.52
N ASN A 64 -16.41 7.66 9.85
CA ASN A 64 -16.39 8.43 11.09
C ASN A 64 -17.46 9.53 11.12
N TYR A 65 -17.70 10.23 10.01
CA TYR A 65 -18.78 11.22 9.92
C TYR A 65 -20.18 10.59 9.99
N SER A 66 -20.32 9.33 9.59
CA SER A 66 -21.59 8.60 9.69
C SER A 66 -21.85 8.02 11.08
N THR A 67 -20.86 8.06 11.98
CA THR A 67 -20.97 7.48 13.32
C THR A 67 -21.50 8.51 14.30
N THR A 68 -22.75 8.34 14.73
CA THR A 68 -23.42 9.26 15.68
C THR A 68 -23.24 8.85 17.15
N ALA A 69 -22.80 7.61 17.42
CA ALA A 69 -22.67 7.06 18.77
C ALA A 69 -21.20 6.90 19.21
N PRO A 70 -20.90 7.01 20.52
CA PRO A 70 -19.57 6.72 21.03
C PRO A 70 -19.18 5.27 20.75
N ILE A 71 -17.93 5.08 20.33
CA ILE A 71 -17.38 3.77 20.00
C ILE A 71 -16.74 3.18 21.26
N GLU A 72 -17.31 2.09 21.76
CA GLU A 72 -16.71 1.31 22.84
C GLU A 72 -15.56 0.45 22.30
N PHE A 73 -14.37 0.60 22.89
CA PHE A 73 -13.17 -0.10 22.44
C PHE A 73 -13.20 -1.57 22.89
N SER A 74 -13.16 -2.49 21.93
CA SER A 74 -13.05 -3.93 22.15
C SER A 74 -12.10 -4.52 21.10
N ASP A 75 -11.31 -5.53 21.47
CA ASP A 75 -10.33 -6.17 20.57
C ASP A 75 -10.98 -6.71 19.29
N ILE A 76 -12.17 -7.31 19.42
CA ILE A 76 -12.96 -7.81 18.30
C ILE A 76 -13.49 -6.67 17.44
N TRP A 77 -13.90 -5.55 18.06
CA TRP A 77 -14.33 -4.37 17.34
C TRP A 77 -13.19 -3.77 16.52
N PHE A 78 -11.99 -3.67 17.11
CA PHE A 78 -10.79 -3.18 16.42
C PHE A 78 -10.42 -4.07 15.22
N ALA A 79 -10.38 -5.39 15.41
CA ALA A 79 -10.06 -6.34 14.35
C ALA A 79 -11.08 -6.29 13.20
N LYS A 80 -12.38 -6.23 13.51
CA LYS A 80 -13.45 -6.13 12.51
C LYS A 80 -13.41 -4.80 11.75
N SER A 81 -13.17 -3.69 12.44
CA SER A 81 -13.05 -2.37 11.82
C SER A 81 -11.84 -2.31 10.89
N PHE A 82 -10.67 -2.79 11.35
CA PHE A 82 -9.45 -2.82 10.54
C PHE A 82 -9.64 -3.61 9.23
N THR A 83 -10.17 -4.82 9.31
CA THR A 83 -10.41 -5.67 8.13
C THR A 83 -11.42 -5.05 7.17
N SER A 84 -12.46 -4.41 7.70
CA SER A 84 -13.47 -3.71 6.89
C SER A 84 -12.86 -2.52 6.14
N PHE A 85 -12.09 -1.66 6.84
CA PHE A 85 -11.43 -0.52 6.19
C PHE A 85 -10.41 -0.96 5.14
N LEU A 86 -9.67 -2.03 5.39
CA LEU A 86 -8.72 -2.59 4.44
C LEU A 86 -9.43 -3.14 3.19
N ALA A 87 -10.53 -3.87 3.36
CA ALA A 87 -11.32 -4.39 2.25
C ALA A 87 -11.91 -3.27 1.38
N TRP A 88 -12.50 -2.24 2.00
CA TRP A 88 -13.05 -1.09 1.26
C TRP A 88 -11.97 -0.26 0.56
N ALA A 89 -10.85 0.01 1.23
CA ALA A 89 -9.74 0.76 0.64
C ALA A 89 -9.13 0.01 -0.56
N SER A 90 -8.96 -1.31 -0.46
CA SER A 90 -8.43 -2.12 -1.56
C SER A 90 -9.40 -2.23 -2.75
N LEU A 91 -10.70 -2.39 -2.51
CA LEU A 91 -11.71 -2.39 -3.57
C LEU A 91 -11.76 -1.05 -4.32
N LEU A 92 -11.79 0.06 -3.60
CA LEU A 92 -11.82 1.39 -4.22
C LEU A 92 -10.51 1.73 -4.92
N ALA A 93 -9.36 1.31 -4.39
CA ALA A 93 -8.08 1.44 -5.07
C ALA A 93 -8.04 0.67 -6.39
N LEU A 94 -8.59 -0.55 -6.42
CA LEU A 94 -8.71 -1.33 -7.64
C LEU A 94 -9.59 -0.62 -8.67
N LEU A 95 -10.71 -0.05 -8.25
CA LEU A 95 -11.59 0.72 -9.13
C LEU A 95 -10.89 1.97 -9.68
N LEU A 96 -10.21 2.73 -8.83
CA LEU A 96 -9.47 3.93 -9.23
C LEU A 96 -8.33 3.58 -10.21
N TRP A 97 -7.62 2.48 -9.96
CA TRP A 97 -6.57 1.98 -10.84
C TRP A 97 -7.11 1.57 -12.21
N LEU A 98 -8.23 0.84 -12.25
CA LEU A 98 -8.88 0.41 -13.49
C LEU A 98 -9.48 1.57 -14.29
N LEU A 99 -10.10 2.54 -13.61
CA LEU A 99 -10.86 3.61 -14.25
C LEU A 99 -10.03 4.86 -14.57
N ALA A 100 -8.95 5.14 -13.83
CA ALA A 100 -8.14 6.34 -14.02
C ALA A 100 -6.77 6.01 -14.61
N GLU A 101 -6.01 5.11 -13.98
CA GLU A 101 -4.62 4.88 -14.41
C GLU A 101 -4.52 4.16 -15.76
N LYS A 102 -5.34 3.14 -16.02
CA LYS A 102 -5.33 2.44 -17.31
C LYS A 102 -5.71 3.32 -18.52
N PRO A 103 -6.83 4.06 -18.49
CA PRO A 103 -7.15 4.93 -19.63
C PRO A 103 -6.17 6.11 -19.74
N ALA A 104 -5.70 6.68 -18.64
CA ALA A 104 -4.67 7.73 -18.70
C ALA A 104 -3.37 7.23 -19.31
N ALA A 105 -2.93 6.01 -18.98
CA ALA A 105 -1.76 5.39 -19.59
C ALA A 105 -1.94 5.15 -21.10
N ASN A 106 -3.12 4.71 -21.53
CA ASN A 106 -3.42 4.53 -22.95
C ASN A 106 -3.45 5.88 -23.70
N LEU A 107 -4.05 6.91 -23.12
CA LEU A 107 -4.06 8.26 -23.69
C LEU A 107 -2.65 8.85 -23.78
N LEU A 108 -1.83 8.66 -22.75
CA LEU A 108 -0.43 9.09 -22.74
C LEU A 108 0.40 8.36 -23.81
N ALA A 109 0.22 7.05 -23.94
CA ALA A 109 0.88 6.26 -24.98
C ALA A 109 0.49 6.74 -26.40
N LEU A 110 -0.79 7.07 -26.62
CA LEU A 110 -1.26 7.64 -27.87
C LEU A 110 -0.69 9.05 -28.12
N ALA A 111 -0.64 9.90 -27.10
CA ALA A 111 -0.09 11.25 -27.20
C ALA A 111 1.42 11.23 -27.50
N LEU A 112 2.20 10.37 -26.82
CA LEU A 112 3.63 10.16 -27.08
C LEU A 112 3.87 9.57 -28.47
N GLY A 113 3.04 8.62 -28.90
CA GLY A 113 3.08 8.07 -30.25
C GLY A 113 2.84 9.12 -31.35
N ARG A 114 2.01 10.14 -31.07
CA ARG A 114 1.78 11.28 -31.97
C ARG A 114 2.93 12.29 -31.97
N LEU A 115 3.68 12.39 -30.87
CA LEU A 115 4.83 13.30 -30.73
C LEU A 115 6.14 12.74 -31.33
N GLY A 116 6.15 11.50 -31.83
CA GLY A 116 7.33 10.89 -32.46
C GLY A 116 8.48 10.56 -31.50
N LEU A 117 8.31 10.83 -30.20
CA LEU A 117 9.26 10.51 -29.14
C LEU A 117 9.09 9.04 -28.72
N LYS A 118 9.49 8.11 -29.59
CA LYS A 118 9.75 6.73 -29.18
C LYS A 118 11.13 6.69 -28.52
N GLY A 119 11.15 6.83 -27.19
CA GLY A 119 12.30 6.48 -26.34
C GLY A 119 12.06 5.12 -25.71
#